data_AF-A0A1T1CME4-F1
#
_entry.id   AF-A0A1T1CME4-F1
#
_cell.length_a   1.000
_cell.length_b   1.000
_cell.length_c   1.000
_cell.angle_alpha   90.00
_cell.angle_beta   90.00
_cell.angle_gamma   90.00
#
_symmetry.space_group_name_H-M   'P 1'
#
loop_
_entity.id
_entity.type
_entity.pdbx_description
1 polymer ?
#
loop_
_entity_poly.entity_id
_entity_poly.type
_entity_poly.pdbx_seq_one_letter_code
_entity_poly.pdbx_strand_id
1 'polypeptide(L)'
;MNIRIGEKAKNGLDRLKKAGRYTTLTSCLEDIVWFFERNKITPRDRINQELNEQLFRNSISERRSFEELKEFIKADSLSLRKRFGAIERDYFKNFAEKIDAVYSIVNKIPDDEISGYFRDVDGLFDSRNNMLIKLNEELEKSQLKNRSLEEKIQEYHRCLEAINKAVRLERTTVGNKIFIDLSKEEAEKLFYLTP
;
A
#
# COMPACT_ATOMS: atom_id res chain seq x y z
N MET A 1 15.79 -47.69 -24.11
CA MET A 1 14.89 -47.30 -23.00
C MET A 1 13.55 -46.94 -23.62
N ASN A 2 12.45 -47.59 -23.22
CA ASN A 2 11.12 -47.28 -23.75
C ASN A 2 10.35 -46.43 -22.72
N ILE A 3 10.31 -45.12 -22.96
CA ILE A 3 9.57 -44.18 -22.11
C ILE A 3 8.13 -44.11 -22.63
N ARG A 4 7.16 -44.46 -21.78
CA ARG A 4 5.75 -44.24 -22.08
C ARG A 4 5.42 -42.77 -21.83
N ILE A 5 4.97 -42.08 -22.86
CA ILE A 5 4.56 -40.67 -22.80
C ILE A 5 3.07 -40.54 -23.10
N GLY A 6 2.41 -39.59 -22.42
CA GLY A 6 1.01 -39.27 -22.70
C GLY A 6 0.83 -38.62 -24.06
N GLU A 7 -0.37 -38.73 -24.64
CA GLU A 7 -0.69 -38.26 -25.99
C GLU A 7 -0.44 -36.75 -26.19
N LYS A 8 -0.78 -35.93 -25.19
CA LYS A 8 -0.49 -34.49 -25.21
C LYS A 8 1.01 -34.19 -25.23
N ALA A 9 1.81 -34.93 -24.47
CA ALA A 9 3.25 -34.76 -24.42
C ALA A 9 3.90 -35.19 -25.75
N LYS A 10 3.41 -36.28 -26.36
CA LYS A 10 3.84 -36.72 -27.69
C LYS A 10 3.58 -35.66 -28.76
N ASN A 11 2.36 -35.10 -28.79
CA ASN A 11 2.00 -34.04 -29.72
C ASN A 11 2.83 -32.77 -29.51
N GLY A 12 3.18 -32.44 -28.26
CA GLY A 12 4.08 -31.34 -27.94
C GLY A 12 5.51 -31.58 -28.44
N LEU A 13 6.04 -32.79 -28.23
CA LEU A 13 7.37 -33.19 -28.68
C LEU A 13 7.48 -33.20 -30.21
N ASP A 14 6.45 -33.68 -30.92
CA ASP A 14 6.42 -33.67 -32.39
C ASP A 14 6.40 -32.24 -32.95
N ARG A 15 5.71 -31.30 -32.27
CA ARG A 15 5.74 -29.88 -32.61
C ARG A 15 7.13 -29.27 -32.41
N LEU A 16 7.77 -29.54 -31.27
CA LEU A 16 9.12 -29.05 -30.97
C LEU A 16 10.16 -29.59 -31.95
N LYS A 17 10.08 -30.90 -32.27
CA LYS A 17 10.91 -31.53 -33.30
C LYS A 17 10.79 -30.79 -34.64
N LYS A 18 9.56 -30.53 -35.08
CA LYS A 18 9.29 -29.85 -36.35
C LYS A 18 9.76 -28.40 -36.35
N ALA A 19 9.52 -27.67 -35.26
CA ALA A 19 9.92 -26.27 -35.11
C ALA A 19 11.45 -26.10 -35.09
N GLY A 20 12.15 -26.97 -34.38
CA GLY A 20 13.62 -26.98 -34.31
C GLY A 20 14.29 -27.71 -35.48
N ARG A 21 13.52 -28.21 -36.46
CA ARG A 21 14.00 -28.94 -37.65
C ARG A 21 14.90 -30.15 -37.32
N TYR A 22 14.59 -30.84 -36.23
CA TYR A 22 15.34 -32.02 -35.81
C TYR A 22 14.98 -33.26 -36.65
N THR A 23 15.98 -34.06 -36.98
CA THR A 23 15.80 -35.31 -37.74
C THR A 23 15.15 -36.41 -36.90
N THR A 24 15.54 -36.53 -35.63
CA THR A 24 15.01 -37.52 -34.68
C THR A 24 14.43 -36.85 -33.43
N LEU A 25 13.53 -37.55 -32.73
CA LEU A 25 13.04 -37.09 -31.42
C LEU A 25 14.16 -37.13 -30.37
N THR A 26 15.08 -38.09 -30.48
CA THR A 26 16.20 -38.24 -29.56
C THR A 26 17.12 -37.02 -29.59
N SER A 27 17.53 -36.56 -30.77
CA SER A 27 18.37 -35.34 -30.89
C SER A 27 17.66 -34.09 -30.37
N CYS A 28 16.34 -34.00 -30.59
CA CYS A 28 15.53 -32.91 -30.04
C CYS A 28 15.50 -32.95 -28.51
N LEU A 29 15.38 -34.13 -27.90
CA LEU A 29 15.35 -34.31 -26.45
C LEU A 29 16.71 -34.03 -25.82
N GLU A 30 17.80 -34.46 -26.45
CA GLU A 30 19.16 -34.15 -26.03
C GLU A 30 19.36 -32.64 -25.98
N ASP A 31 19.10 -31.91 -27.07
CA ASP A 31 19.28 -30.45 -27.08
C ASP A 31 18.39 -29.72 -26.05
N ILE A 32 17.19 -30.23 -25.78
CA ILE A 32 16.33 -29.70 -24.72
C ILE A 32 16.97 -29.90 -23.33
N VAL A 33 17.51 -31.08 -23.04
CA VAL A 33 18.20 -31.35 -21.76
C VAL A 33 19.41 -30.44 -21.62
N TRP A 34 20.24 -30.35 -22.66
CA TRP A 34 21.42 -29.49 -22.68
C TRP A 34 21.08 -28.01 -22.52
N PHE A 35 19.95 -27.58 -23.10
CA PHE A 35 19.45 -26.21 -22.92
C PHE A 35 19.15 -25.92 -21.45
N PHE A 36 18.44 -26.80 -20.75
CA PHE A 36 18.15 -26.60 -19.32
C PHE A 36 19.42 -26.66 -18.47
N GLU A 37 20.33 -27.60 -18.75
CA GLU A 37 21.58 -27.77 -17.98
C GLU A 37 22.56 -26.60 -18.16
N ARG A 38 22.73 -26.10 -19.38
CA ARG A 38 23.64 -24.97 -19.68
C ARG A 38 23.12 -23.66 -19.12
N ASN A 39 21.81 -23.45 -19.17
CA ASN A 39 21.20 -22.21 -18.71
C ASN A 39 20.82 -22.22 -17.22
N LYS A 40 21.05 -23.34 -16.51
CA LYS A 40 20.72 -23.51 -15.07
C LYS A 40 19.27 -23.10 -14.76
N ILE A 41 18.35 -23.40 -15.67
CA ILE A 41 16.93 -23.11 -15.54
C ILE A 41 16.15 -24.40 -15.35
N THR A 42 15.29 -24.42 -14.35
CA THR A 42 14.34 -25.50 -14.13
C THR A 42 13.02 -25.12 -14.81
N PRO A 43 12.32 -26.02 -15.52
CA PRO A 43 10.99 -25.73 -16.07
C PRO A 43 9.95 -25.28 -15.02
N ARG A 44 10.21 -25.58 -13.74
CA ARG A 44 9.42 -25.11 -12.57
C ARG A 44 9.74 -23.68 -12.15
N ASP A 45 10.86 -23.10 -12.59
CA ASP A 45 11.29 -21.74 -12.24
C ASP A 45 10.48 -20.65 -12.94
N ARG A 46 9.59 -21.01 -13.88
CA ARG A 46 8.67 -20.04 -14.51
C ARG A 46 7.78 -19.33 -13.50
N ILE A 47 7.38 -20.02 -12.43
CA ILE A 47 6.64 -19.42 -11.31
C ILE A 47 7.49 -18.33 -10.63
N ASN A 48 8.80 -18.55 -10.51
CA ASN A 48 9.73 -17.59 -9.94
C ASN A 48 10.05 -16.45 -10.91
N GLN A 49 10.06 -16.64 -12.22
CA GLN A 49 10.31 -15.56 -13.18
C GLN A 49 9.18 -14.54 -13.23
N GLU A 50 7.92 -14.99 -13.25
CA GLU A 50 6.75 -14.10 -13.28
C GLU A 50 6.61 -13.37 -11.94
N LEU A 51 6.86 -14.06 -10.83
CA LEU A 51 6.94 -13.46 -9.49
C LEU A 51 8.10 -12.46 -9.38
N ASN A 52 9.30 -12.79 -9.87
CA ASN A 52 10.45 -11.90 -9.84
C ASN A 52 10.25 -10.67 -10.74
N GLU A 53 9.62 -10.80 -11.90
CA GLU A 53 9.25 -9.67 -12.73
C GLU A 53 8.22 -8.76 -12.05
N GLN A 54 7.23 -9.34 -11.36
CA GLN A 54 6.26 -8.57 -10.59
C GLN A 54 6.92 -7.88 -9.39
N LEU A 55 7.77 -8.57 -8.65
CA LEU A 55 8.56 -8.00 -7.53
C LEU A 55 9.49 -6.89 -8.03
N PHE A 56 10.14 -7.07 -9.18
CA PHE A 56 10.99 -6.04 -9.78
C PHE A 56 10.19 -4.81 -10.21
N ARG A 57 9.05 -5.00 -10.89
CA ARG A 57 8.16 -3.88 -11.26
C ARG A 57 7.62 -3.14 -10.04
N ASN A 58 7.18 -3.87 -9.02
CA ASN A 58 6.71 -3.30 -7.76
C ASN A 58 7.84 -2.52 -7.05
N SER A 59 9.07 -3.05 -7.05
CA SER A 59 10.22 -2.35 -6.46
C SER A 59 10.53 -1.03 -7.16
N ILE A 60 10.35 -0.95 -8.48
CA ILE A 60 10.56 0.28 -9.25
C ILE A 60 9.45 1.29 -8.95
N SER A 61 8.18 0.86 -8.92
CA SER A 61 7.05 1.75 -8.61
C SER A 61 7.13 2.26 -7.18
N GLU A 62 7.44 1.40 -6.21
CA GLU A 62 7.57 1.79 -4.80
C GLU A 62 8.74 2.77 -4.60
N ARG A 63 9.89 2.52 -5.23
CA ARG A 63 11.03 3.46 -5.18
C ARG A 63 10.67 4.83 -5.75
N ARG A 64 9.90 4.87 -6.85
CA ARG A 64 9.44 6.11 -7.46
C ARG A 64 8.47 6.86 -6.53
N SER A 65 7.51 6.16 -5.94
CA SER A 65 6.59 6.76 -4.96
C SER A 65 7.35 7.27 -3.72
N PHE A 66 8.40 6.58 -3.29
CA PHE A 66 9.24 7.01 -2.17
C PHE A 66 10.08 8.25 -2.50
N GLU A 67 10.62 8.34 -3.72
CA GLU A 67 11.30 9.53 -4.25
C GLU A 67 10.34 10.73 -4.35
N GLU A 68 9.14 10.52 -4.90
CA GLU A 68 8.10 11.56 -4.99
C GLU A 68 7.67 12.03 -3.59
N LEU A 69 7.55 11.13 -2.61
CA LEU A 69 7.26 11.48 -1.23
C LEU A 69 8.42 12.27 -0.59
N LYS A 70 9.68 11.89 -0.86
CA LYS A 70 10.87 12.63 -0.40
C LYS A 70 10.92 14.04 -0.98
N GLU A 71 10.64 14.20 -2.26
CA GLU A 71 10.61 15.51 -2.92
C GLU A 71 9.45 16.37 -2.42
N PHE A 72 8.25 15.78 -2.21
CA PHE A 72 7.13 16.47 -1.58
C PHE A 72 7.46 16.98 -0.17
N ILE A 73 8.10 16.15 0.65
CA ILE A 73 8.51 16.50 2.02
C ILE A 73 9.64 17.55 2.03
N LYS A 74 10.55 17.53 1.05
CA LYS A 74 11.56 18.57 0.87
C LYS A 74 10.95 19.89 0.41
N ALA A 75 9.90 19.86 -0.40
CA ALA A 75 9.24 21.05 -0.92
C ALA A 75 8.38 21.74 0.15
N ASP A 76 7.79 20.97 1.08
CA ASP A 76 6.91 21.51 2.12
C ASP A 76 7.64 21.79 3.46
N SER A 77 6.94 22.47 4.38
CA SER A 77 7.46 23.18 5.55
C SER A 77 8.56 22.47 6.36
N LEU A 78 9.45 23.25 6.97
CA LEU A 78 10.59 22.82 7.82
C LEU A 78 10.22 21.74 8.87
N SER A 79 8.94 21.69 9.28
CA SER A 79 8.39 20.75 10.24
C SER A 79 8.28 19.31 9.71
N LEU A 80 7.89 19.12 8.44
CA LEU A 80 7.72 17.83 7.79
C LEU A 80 9.08 17.16 7.54
N ARG A 81 10.09 17.93 7.12
CA ARG A 81 11.48 17.46 7.01
C ARG A 81 12.03 16.93 8.33
N LYS A 82 11.78 17.63 9.44
CA LYS A 82 12.20 17.18 10.78
C LYS A 82 11.50 15.89 11.20
N ARG A 83 10.19 15.76 10.94
CA ARG A 83 9.43 14.54 11.24
C ARG A 83 9.90 13.36 10.39
N PHE A 84 10.14 13.56 9.10
CA PHE A 84 10.63 12.50 8.22
C PHE A 84 12.04 12.03 8.61
N GLY A 85 12.95 12.95 8.93
CA GLY A 85 14.29 12.59 9.43
C GLY A 85 14.29 11.90 10.80
N ALA A 86 13.24 12.08 11.61
CA ALA A 86 13.02 11.30 12.83
C ALA A 86 12.53 9.89 12.47
N ILE A 87 11.52 9.77 11.60
CA ILE A 87 10.98 8.47 11.16
C ILE A 87 12.06 7.60 10.48
N GLU A 88 12.90 8.20 9.64
CA GLU A 88 13.98 7.49 8.94
C GLU A 88 15.05 6.95 9.89
N ARG A 89 15.39 7.70 10.95
CA ARG A 89 16.33 7.25 11.98
C ARG A 89 15.71 6.21 12.91
N ASP A 90 14.53 6.50 13.44
CA ASP A 90 13.97 5.73 14.54
C ASP A 90 13.37 4.41 14.07
N TYR A 91 12.86 4.37 12.84
CA TYR A 91 12.17 3.19 12.30
C TYR A 91 12.89 2.58 11.11
N PHE A 92 13.14 3.33 10.03
CA PHE A 92 13.62 2.71 8.79
C PHE A 92 15.03 2.14 8.88
N LYS A 93 15.97 2.83 9.52
CA LYS A 93 17.32 2.29 9.74
C LYS A 93 17.31 1.03 10.61
N ASN A 94 16.64 1.08 11.75
CA ASN A 94 16.50 -0.06 12.65
C ASN A 94 15.81 -1.26 11.98
N PHE A 95 14.87 -0.99 11.08
CA PHE A 95 14.18 -2.04 10.32
C PHE A 95 15.09 -2.67 9.26
N ALA A 96 15.87 -1.88 8.53
CA ALA A 96 16.84 -2.37 7.56
C ALA A 96 17.91 -3.28 8.22
N GLU A 97 18.47 -2.84 9.35
CA GLU A 97 19.47 -3.63 10.10
C GLU A 97 18.90 -4.96 10.61
N LYS A 98 17.63 -4.96 11.06
CA LYS A 98 16.94 -6.20 11.47
C LYS A 98 16.66 -7.12 10.29
N ILE A 99 16.29 -6.58 9.12
CA ILE A 99 16.11 -7.38 7.90
C ILE A 99 17.42 -8.02 7.47
N ASP A 100 18.52 -7.25 7.43
CA ASP A 100 19.83 -7.78 7.07
C ASP A 100 20.30 -8.87 8.05
N ALA A 101 20.04 -8.69 9.35
CA ALA A 101 20.31 -9.70 10.36
C ALA A 101 19.50 -10.99 10.10
N VAL A 102 18.21 -10.88 9.79
CA VAL A 102 17.36 -12.04 9.44
C VAL A 102 17.86 -12.74 8.19
N TYR A 103 18.19 -12.01 7.12
CA TYR A 103 18.75 -12.60 5.90
C TYR A 103 20.09 -13.31 6.14
N SER A 104 20.94 -12.77 7.02
CA SER A 104 22.22 -13.39 7.39
C SER A 104 22.06 -14.71 8.17
N ILE A 105 20.95 -14.85 8.91
CA ILE A 105 20.60 -16.06 9.67
C ILE A 105 19.95 -17.09 8.74
N VAL A 106 19.00 -16.67 7.90
CA VAL A 106 18.28 -17.54 6.96
C VAL A 106 19.24 -18.19 5.95
N ASN A 107 20.26 -17.48 5.47
CA ASN A 107 21.28 -18.03 4.56
C ASN A 107 22.23 -19.07 5.21
N LYS A 108 22.14 -19.32 6.52
CA LYS A 108 22.97 -20.31 7.24
C LYS A 108 22.20 -21.56 7.67
N ILE A 109 20.88 -21.62 7.46
CA ILE A 109 20.04 -22.74 7.88
C ILE A 109 19.94 -23.72 6.70
N PRO A 110 20.26 -25.03 6.86
CA PRO A 110 20.05 -26.04 5.83
C PRO A 110 18.56 -26.13 5.47
N ASP A 111 18.25 -26.33 4.18
CA ASP A 111 16.89 -26.29 3.61
C ASP A 111 15.85 -27.14 4.39
N ASP A 112 16.30 -28.18 5.07
CA ASP A 112 15.49 -29.16 5.80
C ASP A 112 14.85 -28.58 7.09
N GLU A 113 15.49 -27.58 7.72
CA GLU A 113 14.98 -26.94 8.95
C GLU A 113 14.09 -25.72 8.67
N ILE A 114 14.14 -25.17 7.46
CA ILE A 114 13.36 -24.00 7.03
C ILE A 114 11.85 -24.31 7.05
N SER A 115 11.47 -25.56 6.76
CA SER A 115 10.07 -26.04 6.83
C SER A 115 9.45 -25.92 8.22
N GLY A 116 10.24 -25.94 9.30
CA GLY A 116 9.74 -25.78 10.66
C GLY A 116 9.41 -24.32 11.01
N TYR A 117 10.24 -23.39 10.54
CA TYR A 117 10.08 -21.95 10.81
C TYR A 117 8.89 -21.32 10.07
N PHE A 118 8.51 -21.83 8.90
CA PHE A 118 7.36 -21.29 8.15
C PHE A 118 5.99 -21.62 8.77
N ARG A 119 5.88 -22.59 9.70
CA ARG A 119 4.61 -22.84 10.42
C ARG A 119 4.23 -21.69 11.36
N ASP A 120 5.21 -20.99 11.91
CA ASP A 120 4.96 -19.84 12.80
C ASP A 120 4.73 -18.53 12.02
N VAL A 121 5.02 -18.53 10.71
CA VAL A 121 4.79 -17.40 9.81
C VAL A 121 3.30 -17.22 9.50
N ASP A 122 2.54 -18.32 9.39
CA ASP A 122 1.08 -18.26 9.20
C ASP A 122 0.39 -17.55 10.38
N GLY A 123 0.82 -17.80 11.61
CA GLY A 123 0.30 -17.09 12.80
C GLY A 123 0.65 -15.59 12.82
N LEU A 124 1.79 -15.20 12.25
CA LEU A 124 2.17 -13.79 12.07
C LEU A 124 1.31 -13.10 11.00
N PHE A 125 0.98 -13.80 9.91
CA PHE A 125 0.08 -13.28 8.87
C PHE A 125 -1.35 -13.13 9.40
N ASP A 126 -1.85 -14.07 10.19
CA ASP A 126 -3.16 -13.98 10.83
C ASP A 126 -3.23 -12.82 11.83
N SER A 127 -2.19 -12.65 12.65
CA SER A 127 -2.09 -11.51 13.58
C SER A 127 -2.05 -10.17 12.85
N ARG A 128 -1.30 -10.08 11.75
CA ARG A 128 -1.24 -8.89 10.89
C ARG A 128 -2.59 -8.60 10.23
N ASN A 129 -3.28 -9.61 9.71
CA ASN A 129 -4.61 -9.45 9.11
C ASN A 129 -5.62 -8.96 10.13
N ASN A 130 -5.62 -9.53 11.34
CA ASN A 130 -6.50 -9.09 12.42
C ASN A 130 -6.22 -7.64 12.85
N MET A 131 -4.95 -7.22 12.86
CA MET A 131 -4.58 -5.83 13.15
C MET A 131 -5.02 -4.87 12.03
N LEU A 132 -4.89 -5.27 10.77
CA LEU A 132 -5.36 -4.49 9.62
C LEU A 132 -6.88 -4.31 9.63
N ILE A 133 -7.64 -5.36 9.98
CA ILE A 133 -9.10 -5.27 10.10
C ILE A 133 -9.48 -4.24 11.17
N LYS A 134 -8.88 -4.31 12.37
CA LYS A 134 -9.14 -3.36 13.45
C LYS A 134 -8.78 -1.92 13.09
N LEU A 135 -7.62 -1.72 12.44
CA LEU A 135 -7.20 -0.39 11.96
C LEU A 135 -8.19 0.17 10.93
N ASN A 136 -8.72 -0.68 10.05
CA ASN A 136 -9.69 -0.25 9.06
C ASN A 136 -11.04 0.14 9.70
N GLU A 137 -11.50 -0.61 10.70
CA GLU A 137 -12.70 -0.26 11.48
C GLU A 137 -12.53 1.08 12.24
N GLU A 138 -11.36 1.32 12.84
CA GLU A 138 -11.06 2.59 13.49
C GLU A 138 -11.00 3.75 12.50
N LEU A 139 -10.44 3.51 11.31
CA LEU A 139 -10.38 4.49 10.23
C LEU A 139 -11.79 4.88 9.76
N GLU A 140 -12.68 3.91 9.53
CA GLU A 140 -14.08 4.18 9.15
C GLU A 140 -14.81 4.99 10.23
N LYS A 141 -14.65 4.64 11.51
CA LYS A 141 -15.23 5.41 12.63
C LYS A 141 -14.70 6.84 12.66
N SER A 142 -13.40 7.04 12.43
CA SER A 142 -12.80 8.37 12.37
C SER A 142 -13.33 9.19 11.19
N GLN A 143 -13.48 8.58 10.01
CA GLN A 143 -14.05 9.24 8.83
C GLN A 143 -15.51 9.64 9.04
N LEU A 144 -16.32 8.81 9.69
CA LEU A 144 -17.70 9.16 10.06
C LEU A 144 -17.75 10.35 11.03
N LYS A 145 -16.86 10.36 12.03
CA LYS A 145 -16.76 11.48 12.98
C LYS A 145 -16.34 12.78 12.30
N ASN A 146 -15.38 12.72 11.37
CA ASN A 146 -14.96 13.89 10.60
C ASN A 146 -16.10 14.45 9.74
N ARG A 147 -16.87 13.59 9.06
CA ARG A 147 -18.06 14.03 8.30
C ARG A 147 -19.07 14.76 9.18
N SER A 148 -19.38 14.21 10.36
CA SER A 148 -20.29 14.88 11.31
C SER A 148 -19.75 16.23 11.81
N LEU A 149 -18.43 16.35 11.99
CA LEU A 149 -17.80 17.62 12.37
C LEU A 149 -17.84 18.64 11.22
N GLU A 150 -17.62 18.20 9.98
CA GLU A 150 -17.74 19.06 8.79
C GLU A 150 -19.15 19.61 8.62
N GLU A 151 -20.17 18.78 8.81
CA GLU A 151 -21.58 19.21 8.79
C GLU A 151 -21.85 20.27 9.87
N LYS A 152 -21.34 20.07 11.10
CA LYS A 152 -21.45 21.07 12.17
C LYS A 152 -20.73 22.36 11.83
N ILE A 153 -19.53 22.29 11.25
CA ILE A 153 -18.76 23.46 10.83
C ILE A 153 -19.51 24.25 9.75
N GLN A 154 -20.12 23.57 8.77
CA GLN A 154 -20.94 24.22 7.75
C GLN A 154 -22.15 24.92 8.36
N GLU A 155 -22.83 24.29 9.32
CA GLU A 155 -23.98 24.91 9.99
C GLU A 155 -23.56 26.12 10.84
N TYR A 156 -22.42 26.03 11.54
CA TYR A 156 -21.86 27.18 12.26
C TYR A 156 -21.47 28.33 11.32
N HIS A 157 -20.85 28.02 10.18
CA HIS A 157 -20.54 29.03 9.16
C HIS A 157 -21.79 29.72 8.63
N ARG A 158 -22.84 28.95 8.32
CA ARG A 158 -24.15 29.48 7.90
C ARG A 158 -24.73 30.43 8.95
N CYS A 159 -24.66 30.06 10.23
CA CYS A 159 -25.17 30.89 11.32
C CYS A 159 -24.35 32.18 11.49
N LEU A 160 -23.03 32.08 11.44
CA LEU A 160 -22.13 33.23 11.52
C LEU A 160 -22.33 34.20 10.35
N GLU A 161 -22.52 33.70 9.12
CA GLU A 161 -22.82 34.54 7.97
C GLU A 161 -24.14 35.29 8.11
N ALA A 162 -25.19 34.62 8.62
CA ALA A 162 -26.48 35.25 8.87
C ALA A 162 -26.36 36.36 9.93
N ILE A 163 -25.64 36.11 11.02
CA ILE A 163 -25.36 37.11 12.06
C ILE A 163 -24.55 38.27 11.46
N ASN A 164 -23.49 37.99 10.71
CA ASN A 164 -22.62 39.03 10.14
C ASN A 164 -23.37 39.93 9.15
N LYS A 165 -24.36 39.40 8.42
CA LYS A 165 -25.24 40.19 7.55
C LYS A 165 -26.21 41.09 8.33
N ALA A 166 -26.64 40.66 9.52
CA ALA A 166 -27.55 41.40 10.38
C ALA A 166 -26.85 42.40 11.31
N VAL A 167 -25.52 42.28 11.47
CA VAL A 167 -24.71 43.20 12.26
C VAL A 167 -24.65 44.58 11.60
N ARG A 168 -25.04 45.60 12.36
CA ARG A 168 -24.90 47.02 12.01
C ARG A 168 -24.12 47.76 13.10
N LEU A 169 -23.33 48.72 12.67
CA LEU A 169 -22.61 49.64 13.56
C LEU A 169 -23.32 50.98 13.55
N GLU A 170 -23.86 51.39 14.69
CA GLU A 170 -24.44 52.71 14.86
C GLU A 170 -23.55 53.60 15.74
N ARG A 171 -23.36 54.84 15.30
CA ARG A 171 -22.69 55.87 16.09
C ARG A 171 -23.64 56.40 17.14
N THR A 172 -23.35 56.15 18.40
CA THR A 172 -24.07 56.74 19.54
C THR A 172 -23.24 57.83 20.20
N THR A 173 -23.85 58.63 21.07
CA THR A 173 -23.23 59.73 21.82
C THR A 173 -22.06 59.29 22.71
N VAL A 174 -21.93 57.98 23.01
CA VAL A 174 -20.88 57.40 23.87
C VAL A 174 -19.89 56.54 23.06
N GLY A 175 -19.99 56.51 21.74
CA GLY A 175 -19.15 55.70 20.84
C GLY A 175 -19.95 54.80 19.88
N ASN A 176 -19.25 53.98 19.09
CA ASN A 176 -19.88 53.03 18.18
C ASN A 176 -20.48 51.85 18.98
N LYS A 177 -21.78 51.57 18.79
CA LYS A 177 -22.44 50.37 19.32
C LYS A 177 -22.78 49.41 18.18
N ILE A 178 -22.63 48.12 18.45
CA ILE A 178 -22.99 47.04 17.53
C ILE A 178 -24.43 46.64 17.83
N PHE A 179 -25.25 46.60 16.79
CA PHE A 179 -26.62 46.13 16.81
C PHE A 179 -26.76 44.93 15.87
N ILE A 180 -27.57 43.96 16.24
CA ILE A 180 -27.91 42.82 15.39
C ILE A 180 -29.39 42.96 15.05
N ASP A 181 -29.68 43.25 13.80
CA ASP A 181 -31.04 43.45 13.29
C ASP A 181 -31.66 42.09 12.93
N LEU A 182 -32.05 41.33 13.95
CA LEU A 182 -32.73 40.04 13.82
C LEU A 182 -34.00 40.05 14.67
N SER A 183 -35.11 39.56 14.09
CA SER A 183 -36.32 39.27 14.87
C SER A 183 -36.09 38.06 15.78
N LYS A 184 -36.92 37.92 16.82
CA LYS A 184 -36.86 36.79 17.75
C LYS A 184 -37.00 35.44 17.03
N GLU A 185 -37.86 35.35 16.04
CA GLU A 185 -38.08 34.13 15.25
C GLU A 185 -36.90 33.77 14.35
N GLU A 186 -36.20 34.78 13.80
CA GLU A 186 -34.99 34.57 13.00
C GLU A 186 -33.80 34.17 13.87
N ALA A 187 -33.67 34.78 15.05
CA ALA A 187 -32.67 34.39 16.02
C ALA A 187 -32.88 32.95 16.51
N GLU A 188 -34.11 32.56 16.85
CA GLU A 188 -34.41 31.20 17.30
C GLU A 188 -34.08 30.16 16.21
N LYS A 189 -34.39 30.42 14.93
CA LYS A 189 -34.01 29.53 13.82
C LYS A 189 -32.50 29.30 13.66
N LEU A 190 -31.67 30.22 14.13
CA LEU A 190 -30.20 30.10 14.08
C LEU A 190 -29.62 29.26 15.22
N PHE A 191 -30.34 29.12 16.34
CA PHE A 191 -29.84 28.44 17.54
C PHE A 191 -30.56 27.12 17.86
N TYR A 192 -31.65 26.76 17.16
CA TYR A 192 -32.45 25.56 17.41
C TYR A 192 -32.13 24.33 16.54
N LEU A 193 -30.87 24.18 16.07
CA LEU A 193 -30.43 23.00 15.30
C LEU A 193 -29.28 22.22 15.96
N THR A 194 -29.36 22.05 17.28
CA THR A 194 -28.56 21.03 17.98
C THR A 194 -29.43 20.30 19.02
N PRO A 195 -29.76 19.01 18.81
CA PRO A 195 -29.84 18.04 19.90
C PRO A 195 -28.45 17.83 20.55
#